data_AF-A0A958UU55-F1
#
_entry.id   AF-A0A958UU55-F1
#
_cell.length_a   1.000
_cell.length_b   1.000
_cell.length_c   1.000
_cell.angle_alpha   90.00
_cell.angle_beta   90.00
_cell.angle_gamma   90.00
#
_symmetry.space_group_name_H-M   'P 1'
#
loop_
_entity.id
_entity.type
_entity.pdbx_description
1 polymer ?
#
loop_
_entity_poly.entity_id
_entity_poly.type
_entity_poly.pdbx_seq_one_letter_code
_entity_poly.pdbx_strand_id
1 'polypeptide(L)'
;NGDIIQVLEIFKIEELYGFRFAQVKIKMVDYPRMRPFETVLLLDTISAETPSLSYDDSNRLYNEVVKDYENETSNYRKFLKVKNNKHFNALQVKFSYAITCHKSQGGQWNTVFVEQPYLPNGIDRDYLRWLYTAVTRATTKLYLIGFKDDFFVN
;
A
#
# COMPACT_ATOMS: atom_id res chain seq x y z
N ASN A 1 -4.43 6.84 1.15
CA ASN A 1 -4.28 6.54 2.59
C ASN A 1 -3.55 5.23 2.69
N GLY A 2 -2.38 5.22 3.34
CA GLY A 2 -1.50 4.05 3.38
C GLY A 2 -1.94 3.05 4.44
N ASP A 3 -3.24 2.75 4.47
CA ASP A 3 -3.80 1.80 5.44
C ASP A 3 -3.26 0.40 5.14
N ILE A 4 -2.92 -0.33 6.18
CA ILE A 4 -2.36 -1.67 6.10
C ILE A 4 -3.49 -2.68 6.13
N ILE A 5 -3.49 -3.57 5.16
CA ILE A 5 -4.41 -4.70 5.08
C ILE A 5 -3.64 -6.00 5.27
N GLN A 6 -4.28 -6.96 5.92
CA GLN A 6 -3.86 -8.34 5.98
C GLN A 6 -4.77 -9.15 5.07
N VAL A 7 -4.19 -9.87 4.10
CA VAL A 7 -4.92 -10.86 3.31
C VAL A 7 -5.15 -12.10 4.18
N LEU A 8 -6.41 -12.46 4.40
CA LEU A 8 -6.79 -13.66 5.14
C LEU A 8 -6.98 -14.86 4.23
N GLU A 9 -7.55 -14.64 3.05
CA GLU A 9 -7.89 -15.69 2.09
C GLU A 9 -7.85 -15.13 0.66
N ILE A 10 -7.38 -15.94 -0.29
CA ILE A 10 -7.42 -15.63 -1.73
C ILE A 10 -8.37 -16.62 -2.37
N PHE A 11 -9.48 -16.11 -2.92
CA PHE A 11 -10.50 -16.94 -3.56
C PHE A 11 -10.14 -17.28 -5.00
N LYS A 12 -9.67 -16.27 -5.75
CA LYS A 12 -9.36 -16.41 -7.17
C LYS A 12 -8.36 -15.34 -7.59
N ILE A 13 -7.47 -15.72 -8.50
CA ILE A 13 -6.67 -14.77 -9.30
C ILE A 13 -7.17 -14.86 -10.74
N GLU A 14 -7.40 -13.71 -11.37
CA GLU A 14 -7.92 -13.65 -12.73
C GLU A 14 -7.27 -12.54 -13.54
N GLU A 15 -7.15 -12.75 -14.85
CA GLU A 15 -6.76 -11.73 -15.81
C GLU A 15 -8.00 -11.20 -16.52
N LEU A 16 -8.20 -9.89 -16.48
CA LEU A 16 -9.33 -9.21 -17.11
C LEU A 16 -8.91 -7.79 -17.52
N TYR A 17 -9.44 -7.27 -18.63
CA TYR A 17 -9.11 -5.93 -19.15
C TYR A 17 -7.60 -5.69 -19.40
N GLY A 18 -6.82 -6.76 -19.51
CA GLY A 18 -5.35 -6.68 -19.61
C GLY A 18 -4.64 -6.34 -18.30
N PHE A 19 -5.25 -6.65 -17.16
CA PHE A 19 -4.72 -6.52 -15.81
C PHE A 19 -4.99 -7.81 -14.99
N ARG A 20 -4.21 -8.01 -13.93
CA ARG A 20 -4.33 -9.12 -12.99
C ARG A 20 -5.04 -8.66 -11.71
N PHE A 21 -6.07 -9.40 -11.33
CA PHE A 21 -6.85 -9.14 -10.13
C PHE A 21 -6.83 -10.33 -9.18
N ALA A 22 -6.99 -10.07 -7.88
CA ALA A 22 -7.25 -11.10 -6.88
C ALA A 22 -8.54 -10.80 -6.12
N GLN A 23 -9.47 -11.75 -6.09
CA GLN A 23 -10.62 -11.72 -5.18
C GLN A 23 -10.17 -12.29 -3.85
N VAL A 24 -10.29 -11.50 -2.78
CA VAL A 24 -9.69 -11.80 -1.48
C VAL A 24 -10.62 -11.45 -0.34
N LYS A 25 -10.39 -12.08 0.80
CA LYS A 25 -10.89 -11.62 2.09
C LYS A 25 -9.76 -10.92 2.84
N ILE A 26 -10.01 -9.69 3.29
CA ILE A 26 -9.01 -8.88 3.97
C ILE A 26 -9.48 -8.45 5.35
N LYS A 27 -8.51 -8.16 6.21
CA LYS A 27 -8.70 -7.46 7.49
C LYS A 27 -7.90 -6.17 7.47
N MET A 28 -8.52 -5.07 7.87
CA MET A 28 -7.80 -3.82 8.08
C MET A 28 -7.00 -3.90 9.38
N VAL A 29 -5.68 -3.76 9.32
CA VAL A 29 -4.80 -3.79 10.49
C VAL A 29 -5.02 -2.53 11.35
N ASP A 30 -5.13 -1.38 10.70
CA ASP A 30 -5.31 -0.08 11.37
C ASP A 30 -6.70 0.11 11.98
N TYR A 31 -7.67 -0.74 11.60
CA TYR A 31 -9.06 -0.67 12.08
C TYR A 31 -9.47 -2.02 12.69
N PRO A 32 -8.92 -2.42 13.87
CA PRO A 32 -9.05 -3.77 14.42
C PRO A 32 -10.49 -4.17 14.79
N ARG A 33 -11.39 -3.20 14.98
CA ARG A 33 -12.82 -3.44 15.24
C ARG A 33 -13.64 -3.68 13.97
N MET A 34 -13.09 -3.35 12.80
CA MET A 34 -13.73 -3.60 11.52
C MET A 34 -13.71 -5.11 11.24
N ARG A 35 -14.86 -5.67 10.89
CA ARG A 35 -14.94 -7.09 10.51
C ARG A 35 -14.23 -7.32 9.18
N PRO A 36 -13.56 -8.47 8.99
CA PRO A 36 -13.01 -8.83 7.69
C PRO A 36 -14.08 -8.81 6.59
N PHE A 37 -13.71 -8.39 5.39
CA PHE A 37 -14.62 -8.26 4.25
C PHE A 37 -13.95 -8.69 2.95
N GLU A 38 -14.78 -8.95 1.95
CA GLU A 38 -14.34 -9.39 0.62
C GLU A 38 -14.14 -8.19 -0.30
N THR A 39 -13.08 -8.22 -1.09
CA THR A 39 -12.77 -7.17 -2.04
C THR A 39 -11.90 -7.70 -3.19
N VAL A 40 -11.60 -6.83 -4.16
CA VAL A 40 -10.73 -7.12 -5.28
C VAL A 40 -9.44 -6.31 -5.14
N LEU A 41 -8.29 -6.95 -5.29
CA LEU A 41 -6.99 -6.27 -5.38
C LEU A 41 -6.55 -6.20 -6.83
N LEU A 42 -5.99 -5.07 -7.24
CA LEU A 42 -5.28 -4.93 -8.50
C LEU A 42 -3.82 -5.32 -8.28
N LEU A 43 -3.37 -6.42 -8.89
CA LEU A 43 -2.05 -7.00 -8.63
C LEU A 43 -0.93 -6.30 -9.40
N ASP A 44 -1.20 -5.70 -10.56
CA ASP A 44 -0.21 -4.98 -11.36
C ASP A 44 0.41 -3.80 -10.59
N THR A 45 -0.33 -3.24 -9.63
CA THR A 45 0.21 -2.16 -8.79
C THR A 45 1.22 -2.67 -7.78
N ILE A 46 1.29 -3.97 -7.48
CA ILE A 46 2.24 -4.50 -6.48
C ILE A 46 3.68 -4.28 -6.93
N SER A 47 3.98 -4.55 -8.20
CA SER A 47 5.31 -4.45 -8.80
C SER A 47 5.59 -3.12 -9.51
N ALA A 48 4.60 -2.24 -9.64
CA ALA A 48 4.81 -0.93 -10.27
C ALA A 48 5.86 -0.10 -9.50
N GLU A 49 6.46 0.89 -10.14
CA GLU A 49 7.34 1.85 -9.43
C GLU A 49 6.53 2.93 -8.70
N THR A 50 5.33 3.22 -9.19
CA THR A 50 4.41 4.21 -8.63
C THR A 50 3.45 3.59 -7.61
N PRO A 51 2.88 4.39 -6.66
CA PRO A 51 1.95 3.88 -5.65
C PRO A 51 0.59 3.44 -6.22
N SER A 52 0.29 3.84 -7.45
CA SER A 52 -0.94 3.55 -8.18
C SER A 52 -0.63 3.25 -9.65
N LEU A 53 -1.65 2.83 -10.40
CA LEU A 53 -1.59 2.79 -11.86
C LEU A 53 -1.11 4.12 -12.44
N SER A 54 -0.40 4.02 -13.56
CA SER A 54 -0.09 5.17 -14.41
C SER A 54 -1.38 5.80 -14.94
N TYR A 55 -1.32 7.05 -15.38
CA TYR A 55 -2.46 7.71 -16.01
C TYR A 55 -2.95 6.92 -17.24
N ASP A 56 -2.02 6.42 -18.06
CA ASP A 56 -2.33 5.66 -19.27
C ASP A 56 -2.98 4.31 -18.95
N ASP A 57 -2.48 3.59 -17.94
CA ASP A 57 -3.10 2.33 -17.50
C ASP A 57 -4.47 2.55 -16.86
N SER A 58 -4.64 3.63 -16.09
CA SER A 58 -5.93 3.99 -15.51
C SER A 58 -6.96 4.26 -16.61
N ASN A 59 -6.58 5.00 -17.66
CA ASN A 59 -7.43 5.23 -18.82
C ASN A 59 -7.68 3.95 -19.62
N ARG A 60 -6.68 3.08 -19.78
CA ARG A 60 -6.84 1.77 -20.42
C ARG A 60 -7.86 0.92 -19.67
N LEU A 61 -7.74 0.81 -18.35
CA LEU A 61 -8.70 0.08 -17.51
C LEU A 61 -10.11 0.68 -17.63
N TYR A 62 -10.23 2.01 -17.57
CA TYR A 62 -11.51 2.69 -17.75
C TYR A 62 -12.16 2.33 -19.10
N ASN A 63 -11.41 2.43 -20.19
CA ASN A 63 -11.91 2.16 -21.54
C ASN A 63 -12.32 0.70 -21.72
N GLU A 64 -11.57 -0.24 -21.18
CA GLU A 64 -11.94 -1.66 -21.22
C GLU A 64 -13.21 -1.95 -20.39
N VAL A 65 -13.34 -1.37 -19.19
CA VAL A 65 -14.55 -1.51 -18.36
C VAL A 65 -15.78 -0.87 -19.01
N VAL A 66 -15.60 0.23 -19.76
CA VAL A 66 -16.69 0.87 -20.51
C VAL A 66 -17.32 -0.08 -21.54
N LYS A 67 -16.52 -0.97 -22.15
CA LYS A 67 -17.00 -1.92 -23.18
C LYS A 67 -18.05 -2.90 -22.64
N ASP A 68 -17.96 -3.27 -21.37
CA ASP A 68 -18.96 -4.14 -20.70
C ASP A 68 -20.37 -3.53 -20.67
N TYR A 69 -20.47 -2.21 -20.88
CA TYR A 69 -21.71 -1.46 -20.82
C TYR A 69 -22.08 -0.85 -22.17
N GLU A 70 -21.54 -1.33 -23.30
CA GLU A 70 -21.83 -0.80 -24.65
C GLU A 70 -23.32 -0.71 -24.96
N ASN A 71 -24.09 -1.70 -24.51
CA ASN A 71 -25.55 -1.77 -24.66
C ASN A 71 -26.33 -0.71 -23.87
N GLU A 72 -25.69 0.04 -22.97
CA GLU A 72 -26.30 1.16 -22.26
C GLU A 72 -26.26 2.43 -23.14
N THR A 73 -27.45 2.89 -23.54
CA THR A 73 -27.61 4.05 -24.43
C THR A 73 -27.37 5.38 -23.71
N SER A 74 -27.63 5.44 -22.40
CA SER A 74 -27.40 6.65 -21.61
C SER A 74 -25.95 6.72 -21.15
N ASN A 75 -25.20 7.71 -21.66
CA ASN A 75 -23.83 7.99 -21.24
C ASN A 75 -23.69 8.19 -19.71
N TYR A 76 -24.69 8.82 -19.08
CA TYR A 76 -24.71 8.99 -17.63
C TYR A 76 -24.84 7.66 -16.88
N ARG A 77 -25.76 6.78 -17.32
CA ARG A 77 -25.91 5.44 -16.72
C ARG A 77 -24.69 4.57 -16.95
N LYS A 78 -24.07 4.66 -18.13
CA LYS A 78 -22.82 3.97 -18.47
C LYS A 78 -21.70 4.39 -17.51
N PHE A 79 -21.52 5.69 -17.30
CA PHE A 79 -20.56 6.22 -16.33
C PHE A 79 -20.83 5.74 -14.89
N LEU A 80 -22.09 5.74 -14.44
CA LEU A 80 -22.45 5.21 -13.11
C LEU A 80 -22.15 3.71 -12.99
N LYS A 81 -22.38 2.91 -14.04
CA LYS A 81 -22.05 1.48 -14.02
C LYS A 81 -20.55 1.25 -13.92
N VAL A 82 -19.73 1.97 -14.68
CA VAL A 82 -18.26 1.93 -14.57
C VAL A 82 -17.81 2.31 -13.16
N LYS A 83 -18.37 3.39 -12.60
CA LYS A 83 -18.07 3.81 -11.21
C LYS A 83 -18.47 2.80 -10.15
N ASN A 84 -19.40 1.88 -10.42
CA ASN A 84 -19.79 0.81 -9.50
C ASN A 84 -19.17 -0.55 -9.87
N ASN A 85 -18.33 -0.60 -10.91
CA ASN A 85 -17.69 -1.84 -11.34
C ASN A 85 -16.65 -2.27 -10.28
N LYS A 86 -16.73 -3.54 -9.86
CA LYS A 86 -15.85 -4.09 -8.81
C LYS A 86 -14.36 -4.12 -9.19
N HIS A 87 -14.03 -4.32 -10.46
CA HIS A 87 -12.65 -4.37 -10.96
C HIS A 87 -12.10 -2.96 -11.18
N PHE A 88 -12.94 -2.02 -11.62
CA PHE A 88 -12.56 -0.60 -11.70
C PHE A 88 -12.28 0.00 -10.32
N ASN A 89 -13.02 -0.43 -9.29
CA ASN A 89 -12.80 -0.03 -7.89
C ASN A 89 -11.87 -0.98 -7.11
N ALA A 90 -11.11 -1.85 -7.80
CA ALA A 90 -10.18 -2.74 -7.13
C ALA A 90 -9.15 -1.92 -6.32
N LEU A 91 -8.81 -2.42 -5.13
CA LEU A 91 -7.84 -1.78 -4.26
C LEU A 91 -6.45 -1.89 -4.89
N GLN A 92 -5.81 -0.75 -5.06
CA GLN A 92 -4.43 -0.66 -5.51
C GLN A 92 -3.52 -0.85 -4.32
N VAL A 93 -2.73 -1.92 -4.35
CA VAL A 93 -1.94 -2.37 -3.20
C VAL A 93 -0.46 -2.44 -3.52
N LYS A 94 0.34 -2.34 -2.45
CA LYS A 94 1.79 -2.49 -2.42
C LYS A 94 2.17 -3.40 -1.26
N PHE A 95 3.34 -4.03 -1.37
CA PHE A 95 3.91 -4.71 -0.21
C PHE A 95 4.30 -3.68 0.86
N SER A 96 3.89 -3.96 2.10
CA SER A 96 4.22 -3.14 3.27
C SER A 96 5.53 -3.64 3.93
N TYR A 97 6.58 -3.89 3.14
CA TYR A 97 7.87 -4.35 3.68
C TYR A 97 8.61 -3.25 4.44
N ALA A 98 8.48 -2.00 3.99
CA ALA A 98 9.07 -0.84 4.61
C ALA A 98 8.04 0.30 4.64
N ILE A 99 8.11 1.10 5.70
CA ILE A 99 7.26 2.28 5.89
C ILE A 99 8.15 3.47 6.22
N THR A 100 7.76 4.65 5.76
CA THR A 100 8.48 5.87 6.13
C THR A 100 8.23 6.21 7.60
N CYS A 101 9.19 6.89 8.24
CA CYS A 101 9.04 7.29 9.65
C CYS A 101 7.76 8.11 9.89
N HIS A 102 7.39 8.98 8.93
CA HIS A 102 6.14 9.72 8.94
C HIS A 102 4.90 8.81 9.03
N LYS A 103 4.88 7.71 8.27
CA LYS A 103 3.78 6.74 8.26
C LYS A 103 3.83 5.75 9.43
N SER A 104 4.96 5.64 10.12
CA SER A 104 5.11 4.81 11.31
C SER A 104 4.57 5.45 12.59
N GLN A 105 4.30 6.76 12.58
CA GLN A 105 3.84 7.50 13.76
C GLN A 105 2.56 6.89 14.32
N GLY A 106 2.54 6.66 15.65
CA GLY A 106 1.41 6.03 16.34
C GLY A 106 1.39 4.50 16.28
N GLY A 107 2.11 3.87 15.34
CA GLY A 107 2.26 2.42 15.27
C GLY A 107 3.34 1.89 16.24
N GLN A 108 3.24 0.62 16.60
CA GLN A 108 4.23 -0.09 17.39
C GLN A 108 4.38 -1.52 16.86
N TRP A 109 5.60 -2.01 16.76
CA TRP A 109 5.92 -3.34 16.27
C TRP A 109 6.88 -4.06 17.21
N ASN A 110 6.70 -5.39 17.34
CA ASN A 110 7.57 -6.23 18.16
C ASN A 110 9.06 -6.10 17.76
N THR A 111 9.32 -5.97 16.46
CA THR A 111 10.67 -5.88 15.91
C THR A 111 10.70 -4.83 14.81
N VAL A 112 11.67 -3.91 14.88
CA VAL A 112 11.87 -2.84 13.90
C VAL A 112 13.31 -2.89 13.38
N PHE A 113 13.46 -2.68 12.08
CA PHE A 113 14.75 -2.49 11.41
C PHE A 113 14.83 -1.03 10.95
N VAL A 114 15.92 -0.35 11.29
CA VAL A 114 16.18 1.04 10.89
C VAL A 114 17.50 1.05 10.12
N GLU A 115 17.44 1.44 8.85
CA GLU A 115 18.62 1.65 8.02
C GLU A 115 19.09 3.09 8.13
N GLN A 116 20.40 3.30 8.30
CA GLN A 116 20.98 4.64 8.29
C GLN A 116 20.92 5.23 6.88
N PRO A 117 20.27 6.38 6.66
CA PRO A 117 20.25 7.04 5.36
C PRO A 117 21.61 7.66 5.04
N TYR A 118 21.86 7.91 3.76
CA TYR A 118 22.99 8.74 3.34
C TYR A 118 22.77 10.19 3.78
N LEU A 119 23.68 10.72 4.61
CA LEU A 119 23.61 12.06 5.19
C LEU A 119 24.76 12.93 4.68
N PRO A 120 24.66 13.51 3.46
CA PRO A 120 25.75 14.29 2.85
C PRO A 120 26.10 15.55 3.66
N ASN A 121 25.12 16.12 4.36
CA ASN A 121 25.28 17.32 5.18
C ASN A 121 25.52 16.99 6.67
N GLY A 122 25.71 15.71 6.99
CA GLY A 122 25.83 15.22 8.37
C GLY A 122 24.48 15.08 9.09
N ILE A 123 24.57 14.84 10.40
CA ILE A 123 23.43 14.66 11.31
C ILE A 123 22.81 16.02 11.63
N ASP A 124 21.53 16.18 11.34
CA ASP A 124 20.76 17.37 11.72
C ASP A 124 19.63 17.05 12.71
N ARG A 125 18.94 18.10 13.16
CA ARG A 125 17.85 17.99 14.13
C ARG A 125 16.65 17.20 13.59
N ASP A 126 16.36 17.34 12.30
CA ASP A 126 15.20 16.68 11.67
C ASP A 126 15.46 15.18 11.53
N TYR A 127 16.66 14.78 11.14
CA TYR A 127 17.12 13.40 11.14
C TYR A 127 17.02 12.79 12.54
N LEU A 128 17.53 13.47 13.58
CA LEU A 128 17.43 12.97 14.96
C LEU A 128 15.98 12.79 15.42
N ARG A 129 15.06 13.69 15.04
CA ARG A 129 13.62 13.54 15.31
C ARG A 129 13.03 12.29 14.66
N TRP A 130 13.39 12.03 13.40
CA TRP A 130 12.91 10.86 12.69
C TRP A 130 13.53 9.56 13.17
N LEU A 131 14.82 9.58 13.51
CA LEU A 131 15.50 8.45 14.14
C LEU A 131 14.84 8.10 15.48
N TYR A 132 14.60 9.09 16.35
CA TYR A 132 13.85 8.89 17.59
C TYR A 132 12.46 8.28 17.33
N THR A 133 11.75 8.78 16.32
CA THR A 133 10.44 8.23 15.94
C THR A 133 10.56 6.76 15.56
N ALA A 134 11.51 6.40 14.68
CA ALA A 134 11.75 5.03 14.22
C ALA A 134 12.13 4.08 15.36
N VAL A 135 13.09 4.50 16.20
CA VAL A 135 13.58 3.76 17.37
C VAL A 135 12.44 3.44 18.33
N THR A 136 11.60 4.43 18.66
CA THR A 136 10.48 4.26 19.60
C THR A 136 9.31 3.46 19.05
N ARG A 137 9.33 3.04 17.78
CA ARG A 137 8.32 2.13 17.23
C ARG A 137 8.56 0.67 17.68
N ALA A 138 9.79 0.32 18.07
CA ALA A 138 10.13 -1.03 18.54
C ALA A 138 9.64 -1.25 19.97
N THR A 139 8.90 -2.34 20.21
CA THR A 139 8.47 -2.73 21.57
C THR A 139 9.34 -3.79 22.20
N THR A 140 10.11 -4.56 21.41
CA THR A 140 10.94 -5.66 21.95
C THR A 140 12.35 -5.69 21.36
N LYS A 141 12.49 -5.62 20.03
CA LYS A 141 13.81 -5.65 19.37
C LYS A 141 13.95 -4.53 18.34
N LEU A 142 15.11 -3.90 18.32
CA LEU A 142 15.50 -2.90 17.33
C LEU A 142 16.81 -3.34 16.69
N TYR A 143 16.83 -3.35 15.35
CA TYR A 143 18.02 -3.58 14.56
C TYR A 143 18.40 -2.28 13.85
N LEU A 144 19.64 -1.84 14.07
CA LEU A 144 20.20 -0.66 13.40
C LEU A 144 21.17 -1.14 12.32
N ILE A 145 20.84 -0.86 11.05
CA ILE A 145 21.59 -1.33 9.87
C ILE A 145 22.39 -0.16 9.31
N GLY A 146 23.68 -0.37 9.07
CA GLY A 146 24.57 0.64 8.48
C GLY A 146 25.08 1.70 9.46
N PHE A 147 24.70 1.65 10.73
CA PHE A 147 25.22 2.53 11.78
C PHE A 147 26.65 2.15 12.14
N LYS A 148 27.54 3.15 12.27
CA LYS A 148 28.93 2.97 12.71
C LYS A 148 29.01 2.67 14.21
N ASP A 149 30.09 2.00 14.63
CA ASP A 149 30.31 1.64 16.04
C ASP A 149 30.29 2.84 16.99
N ASP A 150 30.72 4.03 16.52
CA ASP A 150 30.69 5.29 17.28
C ASP A 150 29.29 5.68 17.78
N PHE A 151 28.21 5.17 17.17
CA PHE A 151 26.83 5.39 17.62
C PHE A 151 26.47 4.61 18.90
N PHE A 152 27.32 3.67 19.32
CA PHE A 152 27.06 2.74 20.43
C PHE A 152 28.03 2.89 21.60
N VAL A 153 28.95 3.85 21.52
CA VAL A 153 29.96 4.06 22.56
C VAL A 153 29.33 4.87 23.70
N ASN A 154 29.37 4.30 24.91
CA ASN A 154 29.09 4.99 26.17
C ASN A 154 30.34 5.70 26.69
#